data_AF-Q19827-F1
#
_entry.id   AF-Q19827-F1
#
_cell.length_a   1.000
_cell.length_b   1.000
_cell.length_c   1.000
_cell.angle_alpha   90.00
_cell.angle_beta   90.00
_cell.angle_gamma   90.00
#
_symmetry.space_group_name_H-M   'P 1'
#
loop_
_entity.id
_entity.type
_entity.pdbx_description
1 polymer ?
#
loop_
_entity_poly.entity_id
_entity_poly.type
_entity_poly.pdbx_seq_one_letter_code
_entity_poly.pdbx_strand_id
1 'polypeptide(L)'
;MGVSAKDHPSFVIHGKLKCNGYPINGIVTMVDRFYIVFDHLLNFSEIPRSGKFRLFGEPNDDSLNAVLIVEHKCHNFTFRRTNQKVNRFSKFTIDLEDLHRNNNTLEIDIELANKQSTALPFVHLYKIILHGNR
;
A
#
# COMPACT_ATOMS: atom_id res chain seq x y z
N MET A 1 -10.73 16.48 12.94
CA MET A 1 -9.82 17.62 12.70
C MET A 1 -8.67 17.04 11.89
N GLY A 2 -8.40 17.53 10.68
CA GLY A 2 -7.35 16.95 9.84
C GLY A 2 -5.98 17.24 10.44
N VAL A 3 -5.16 16.20 10.59
CA VAL A 3 -3.74 16.35 10.92
C VAL A 3 -3.06 16.96 9.68
N SER A 4 -2.28 18.03 9.85
CA SER A 4 -1.62 18.70 8.72
C SER A 4 -0.39 17.89 8.31
N ALA A 5 -0.18 17.71 7.01
CA ALA A 5 1.04 17.09 6.51
C ALA A 5 2.32 17.85 6.89
N LYS A 6 2.20 19.16 7.22
CA LYS A 6 3.33 19.95 7.76
C LYS A 6 3.90 19.39 9.04
N ASP A 7 3.10 18.67 9.83
CA ASP A 7 3.55 18.02 11.06
C ASP A 7 4.31 16.72 10.79
N HIS A 8 4.29 16.25 9.53
CA HIS A 8 4.87 14.98 9.09
C HIS A 8 5.76 15.18 7.85
N PRO A 9 6.88 15.93 7.95
CA PRO A 9 7.75 16.19 6.79
C PRO A 9 8.32 14.90 6.21
N SER A 10 8.43 13.87 7.04
CA SER A 10 8.67 12.51 6.59
C SER A 10 8.10 11.51 7.59
N PHE A 11 7.75 10.33 7.09
CA PHE A 11 7.25 9.23 7.91
C PHE A 11 7.71 7.87 7.38
N VAL A 12 7.66 6.87 8.25
CA VAL A 12 8.03 5.49 7.94
C VAL A 12 6.88 4.58 8.29
N ILE A 13 6.54 3.69 7.36
CA ILE A 13 5.61 2.58 7.62
C ILE A 13 6.37 1.27 7.42
N HIS A 14 6.34 0.40 8.42
CA HIS A 14 6.99 -0.91 8.34
C HIS A 14 6.12 -2.00 8.97
N GLY A 15 6.46 -3.25 8.67
CA GLY A 15 5.76 -4.39 9.24
C GLY A 15 5.90 -5.62 8.37
N LYS A 16 4.94 -6.55 8.45
CA LYS A 16 4.92 -7.79 7.67
C LYS A 16 3.63 -7.98 6.90
N LEU A 17 3.75 -8.38 5.63
CA LEU A 17 2.66 -8.98 4.88
C LEU A 17 2.48 -10.43 5.31
N LYS A 18 1.24 -10.79 5.65
CA LYS A 18 0.84 -12.15 6.06
C LYS A 18 -0.33 -12.65 5.24
N CYS A 19 -0.40 -13.97 5.10
CA CYS A 19 -1.50 -14.71 4.52
C CYS A 19 -1.79 -15.92 5.41
N ASN A 20 -2.94 -15.93 6.08
CA ASN A 20 -3.30 -16.93 7.09
C ASN A 20 -2.21 -17.04 8.19
N GLY A 21 -1.66 -15.91 8.64
CA GLY A 21 -0.60 -15.85 9.65
C GLY A 21 0.82 -16.12 9.12
N TYR A 22 0.99 -16.65 7.91
CA TYR A 22 2.30 -16.91 7.33
C TYR A 22 2.82 -15.72 6.51
N PRO A 23 4.13 -15.39 6.58
CA PRO A 23 4.70 -14.31 5.77
C PRO A 23 4.55 -14.61 4.28
N ILE A 24 4.29 -13.57 3.49
CA ILE A 24 4.13 -13.68 2.04
C ILE A 24 4.85 -12.55 1.31
N ASN A 25 5.35 -12.84 0.11
CA ASN A 25 5.92 -11.84 -0.79
C ASN A 25 4.83 -11.07 -1.55
N GLY A 26 5.19 -9.93 -2.12
CA GLY A 26 4.28 -9.10 -2.89
C GLY A 26 4.93 -7.78 -3.30
N ILE A 27 4.12 -6.83 -3.75
CA ILE A 27 4.56 -5.45 -3.97
C ILE A 27 3.67 -4.55 -3.13
N VAL A 28 4.27 -3.65 -2.35
CA VAL A 28 3.52 -2.61 -1.62
C VAL A 28 3.82 -1.28 -2.27
N THR A 29 2.77 -0.58 -2.69
CA THR A 29 2.82 0.77 -3.24
C THR A 29 2.16 1.71 -2.25
N MET A 30 2.86 2.76 -1.84
CA MET A 30 2.33 3.81 -0.98
C MET A 30 2.04 5.04 -1.81
N VAL A 31 0.83 5.55 -1.71
CA VAL A 31 0.36 6.72 -2.45
C VAL A 31 -0.22 7.74 -1.50
N ASP A 32 -0.08 9.00 -1.88
CA ASP A 32 -0.88 10.08 -1.33
C ASP A 32 -2.13 10.24 -2.18
N ARG A 33 -3.30 10.08 -1.55
CA ARG A 33 -4.57 9.99 -2.26
C ARG A 33 -5.33 11.30 -2.21
N PHE A 34 -5.42 11.98 -3.34
CA PHE A 34 -6.22 13.18 -3.48
C PHE A 34 -7.49 12.89 -4.31
N TYR A 35 -7.30 12.63 -5.60
CA TYR A 35 -8.29 12.16 -6.57
C TYR A 35 -7.54 11.26 -7.56
N ILE A 36 -8.13 10.18 -8.09
CA ILE A 36 -7.42 9.11 -8.83
C ILE A 36 -6.36 9.60 -9.84
N VAL A 37 -6.63 10.70 -10.55
CA VAL A 37 -5.74 11.27 -11.58
C VAL A 37 -4.60 12.12 -11.00
N PHE A 38 -4.76 12.59 -9.77
CA PHE A 38 -3.84 13.42 -8.99
C PHE A 38 -3.26 12.65 -7.79
N ASP A 39 -3.45 11.33 -7.71
CA ASP A 39 -2.78 10.55 -6.68
C ASP A 39 -1.27 10.60 -6.96
N HIS A 40 -0.49 10.79 -5.90
CA HIS A 40 0.96 10.90 -5.98
C HIS A 40 1.62 9.64 -5.43
N LEU A 41 2.62 9.13 -6.14
CA LEU A 41 3.41 8.00 -5.66
C LEU A 41 4.38 8.49 -4.58
N LEU A 42 4.17 8.05 -3.34
CA LEU A 42 5.12 8.32 -2.26
C LEU A 42 6.29 7.34 -2.31
N ASN A 43 5.99 6.04 -2.41
CA ASN A 43 7.03 5.00 -2.46
C ASN A 43 6.48 3.67 -2.99
N PHE A 44 7.37 2.76 -3.38
CA PHE A 44 7.01 1.37 -3.62
C PHE A 44 8.16 0.44 -3.23
N SER A 45 7.83 -0.79 -2.87
CA SER A 45 8.83 -1.81 -2.56
C SER A 45 8.34 -3.20 -2.95
N GLU A 46 9.24 -4.00 -3.51
CA GLU A 46 9.04 -5.43 -3.68
C GLU A 46 9.39 -6.15 -2.37
N ILE A 47 8.41 -6.86 -1.83
CA ILE A 47 8.49 -7.47 -0.51
C ILE A 47 8.99 -8.91 -0.66
N PRO A 48 10.09 -9.28 0.02
CA PRO A 48 10.65 -10.62 -0.06
C PRO A 48 9.75 -11.65 0.63
N ARG A 49 10.10 -12.94 0.51
CA ARG A 49 9.36 -14.06 1.15
C ARG A 49 9.30 -13.98 2.68
N SER A 50 10.13 -13.16 3.32
CA SER A 50 10.03 -12.88 4.76
C SER A 50 8.79 -12.06 5.13
N GLY A 51 8.11 -11.47 4.14
CA GLY A 51 6.97 -10.58 4.30
C GLY A 51 7.31 -9.21 4.84
N LYS A 52 8.56 -8.97 5.27
CA LYS A 52 8.97 -7.71 5.90
C LYS A 52 9.04 -6.58 4.88
N PHE A 53 8.44 -5.45 5.19
CA PHE A 53 8.50 -4.24 4.39
C PHE A 53 8.85 -3.02 5.25
N ARG A 54 9.44 -2.01 4.60
CA ARG A 54 9.69 -0.69 5.16
C ARG A 54 9.59 0.32 4.03
N LEU A 55 8.67 1.27 4.15
CA LEU A 55 8.38 2.32 3.19
C LEU A 55 8.60 3.66 3.86
N PHE A 56 9.24 4.56 3.12
CA PHE A 56 9.45 5.95 3.54
C PHE A 56 8.52 6.85 2.73
N GLY A 57 7.82 7.76 3.39
CA GLY A 57 6.91 8.71 2.76
C GLY A 57 7.30 10.13 3.10
N GLU A 58 7.18 11.00 2.12
CA GLU A 58 7.39 12.45 2.23
C GLU A 58 6.21 13.12 1.51
N PRO A 59 5.30 13.78 2.25
CA PRO A 59 4.17 14.45 1.63
C PRO A 59 4.62 15.67 0.81
N ASN A 60 3.98 15.86 -0.35
CA ASN A 60 4.28 16.99 -1.24
C ASN A 60 3.35 18.21 -1.02
N ASP A 61 2.29 18.04 -0.23
CA ASP A 61 1.30 19.08 0.06
C ASP A 61 0.88 19.08 1.54
N ASP A 62 -0.03 19.99 1.92
CA ASP A 62 -0.47 20.20 3.30
C ASP A 62 -1.45 19.11 3.81
N SER A 63 -1.91 18.21 2.94
CA SER A 63 -2.99 17.25 3.16
C SER A 63 -2.59 15.82 2.74
N LEU A 64 -1.99 15.08 3.66
CA LEU A 64 -1.60 13.69 3.41
C LEU A 64 -2.80 12.73 3.56
N ASN A 65 -3.01 11.86 2.60
CA ASN A 65 -3.96 10.75 2.67
C ASN A 65 -3.25 9.46 2.23
N ALA A 66 -2.41 8.95 3.11
CA ALA A 66 -1.56 7.81 2.82
C ALA A 66 -2.39 6.52 2.65
N VAL A 67 -2.25 5.88 1.50
CA VAL A 67 -2.87 4.59 1.18
C VAL A 67 -1.80 3.61 0.72
N LEU A 68 -1.81 2.42 1.32
CA LEU A 68 -1.02 1.28 0.86
C LEU A 68 -1.86 0.41 -0.08
N ILE A 69 -1.27 0.08 -1.23
CA ILE A 69 -1.82 -0.85 -2.20
C ILE A 69 -0.88 -2.03 -2.26
N VAL A 70 -1.38 -3.20 -1.85
CA VAL A 70 -0.63 -4.44 -1.80
C VAL A 70 -1.03 -5.31 -2.96
N GLU A 71 -0.07 -5.69 -3.79
CA GLU A 71 -0.18 -6.70 -4.83
C GLU A 71 0.36 -8.04 -4.30
N HIS A 72 -0.49 -9.07 -4.25
CA HIS A 72 -0.15 -10.35 -3.60
C HIS A 72 -0.87 -11.55 -4.22
N LYS A 73 -0.40 -12.76 -3.85
CA LYS A 73 -0.97 -14.05 -4.30
C LYS A 73 -1.55 -14.90 -3.16
N CYS A 74 -1.93 -14.27 -2.04
CA CYS A 74 -2.44 -14.96 -0.84
C CYS A 74 -3.59 -15.94 -1.14
N HIS A 75 -4.52 -15.54 -2.02
CA HIS A 75 -5.62 -16.39 -2.46
C HIS A 75 -5.25 -17.09 -3.76
N ASN A 76 -5.55 -18.39 -3.87
CA ASN A 76 -5.39 -19.19 -5.10
C ASN A 76 -6.42 -18.80 -6.18
N PHE A 77 -6.54 -17.50 -6.47
CA PHE A 77 -7.41 -17.07 -7.55
C PHE A 77 -6.73 -17.36 -8.88
N THR A 78 -7.32 -18.28 -9.62
CA THR A 78 -6.92 -18.60 -10.98
C THR A 78 -7.93 -18.02 -11.96
N PHE A 79 -7.46 -17.52 -13.11
CA PHE A 79 -8.37 -17.28 -14.22
C PHE A 79 -8.97 -18.63 -14.66
N ARG A 80 -10.30 -18.77 -14.59
CA ARG A 80 -11.01 -20.01 -14.98
C ARG A 80 -10.64 -20.52 -16.38
N ARG A 81 -10.20 -19.63 -17.29
CA ARG A 81 -9.82 -20.00 -18.66
C ARG A 81 -8.38 -20.49 -18.82
N THR A 82 -7.45 -20.07 -17.95
CA THR A 82 -6.02 -20.34 -18.15
C THR A 82 -5.36 -21.07 -16.98
N ASN A 83 -6.08 -21.27 -15.85
CA ASN A 83 -5.53 -21.73 -14.58
C ASN A 83 -4.33 -20.90 -14.06
N GLN A 84 -4.04 -19.75 -14.65
CA GLN A 84 -2.96 -18.88 -14.21
C GLN A 84 -3.37 -18.15 -12.93
N LYS A 85 -2.49 -18.19 -11.92
CA LYS A 85 -2.65 -17.43 -10.69
C LYS A 85 -2.57 -15.94 -10.98
N VAL A 86 -3.58 -15.20 -10.58
CA VAL A 86 -3.67 -13.75 -10.81
C VAL A 86 -3.25 -13.03 -9.54
N ASN A 87 -2.48 -11.97 -9.69
CA ASN A 87 -2.21 -11.07 -8.57
C ASN A 87 -3.52 -10.41 -8.11
N ARG A 88 -3.68 -10.34 -6.79
CA ARG A 88 -4.77 -9.64 -6.14
C ARG A 88 -4.26 -8.34 -5.58
N PHE A 89 -5.15 -7.34 -5.55
CA PHE A 89 -4.85 -6.03 -4.99
C PHE A 89 -5.73 -5.79 -3.77
N SER A 90 -5.07 -5.48 -2.66
CA SER A 90 -5.70 -5.06 -1.40
C SER A 90 -5.29 -3.64 -1.08
N LYS A 91 -6.22 -2.82 -0.58
CA LYS A 91 -5.97 -1.41 -0.21
C LYS A 91 -6.08 -1.23 1.30
N PHE A 92 -5.21 -0.41 1.86
CA PHE A 92 -5.17 -0.08 3.29
C PHE A 92 -4.97 1.43 3.43
N THR A 93 -5.94 2.11 4.03
CA THR A 93 -5.78 3.52 4.39
C THR A 93 -5.01 3.60 5.70
N ILE A 94 -4.06 4.52 5.77
CA ILE A 94 -3.28 4.80 6.97
C ILE A 94 -3.93 5.98 7.68
N ASP A 95 -4.22 5.82 8.96
CA ASP A 95 -4.70 6.93 9.79
C ASP A 95 -3.52 7.83 10.16
N LEU A 96 -3.61 9.11 9.82
CA LEU A 96 -2.58 10.09 10.19
C LEU A 96 -2.48 10.28 11.70
N GLU A 97 -3.56 10.08 12.44
CA GLU A 97 -3.51 10.16 13.90
C GLU A 97 -2.60 9.06 14.47
N ASP A 98 -2.57 7.87 13.85
CA ASP A 98 -1.68 6.79 14.26
C ASP A 98 -0.21 7.14 13.95
N LEU A 99 0.06 7.81 12.83
CA LEU A 99 1.41 8.30 12.53
C LEU A 99 1.87 9.35 13.54
N HIS A 100 0.99 10.30 13.88
CA HIS A 100 1.28 11.35 14.85
C HIS A 100 1.55 10.80 16.25
N ARG A 101 0.75 9.83 16.70
CA ARG A 101 0.93 9.20 18.01
C ARG A 101 2.23 8.38 18.12
N ASN A 102 2.80 7.95 17.00
CA ASN A 102 3.99 7.10 16.96
C ASN A 102 5.23 7.82 16.38
N ASN A 103 5.37 9.13 16.58
CA ASN A 103 6.55 9.90 16.12
C ASN A 103 6.89 9.65 14.64
N ASN A 104 5.89 9.66 13.77
CA ASN A 104 6.00 9.46 12.33
C ASN A 104 6.51 8.07 11.92
N THR A 105 6.48 7.09 12.82
CA THR A 105 6.86 5.70 12.54
C THR A 105 5.72 4.76 12.90
N LEU A 106 5.09 4.16 11.89
CA LEU A 106 3.99 3.22 12.09
C LEU A 106 4.43 1.79 11.83
N GLU A 107 4.24 0.93 12.82
CA GLU A 107 4.36 -0.52 12.67
C GLU A 107 2.99 -1.14 12.39
N ILE A 108 2.83 -1.82 11.25
CA ILE A 108 1.58 -2.47 10.85
C ILE A 108 1.82 -3.82 10.19
N ASP A 109 1.31 -4.87 10.82
CA ASP A 109 1.22 -6.19 10.20
C ASP A 109 -0.09 -6.32 9.41
N ILE A 110 0.03 -6.71 8.14
CA ILE A 110 -1.09 -6.76 7.19
C ILE A 110 -1.47 -8.22 6.93
N GLU A 111 -2.63 -8.64 7.41
CA GLU A 111 -3.22 -9.94 7.10
C GLU A 111 -4.09 -9.86 5.84
N LEU A 112 -3.67 -10.53 4.78
CA LEU A 112 -4.28 -10.48 3.45
C LEU A 112 -5.40 -11.49 3.25
N ALA A 113 -5.48 -12.53 4.09
CA ALA A 113 -6.51 -13.57 3.95
C ALA A 113 -7.93 -13.00 4.12
N ASN A 114 -8.10 -12.05 5.04
CA ASN A 114 -9.41 -11.51 5.42
C ASN A 114 -9.80 -10.25 4.65
N LYS A 115 -9.02 -9.83 3.66
CA LYS A 115 -9.23 -8.55 2.97
C LYS A 115 -9.88 -8.73 1.62
N GLN A 116 -10.84 -7.85 1.33
CA GLN A 116 -11.52 -7.79 0.04
C GLN A 116 -10.49 -7.44 -1.05
N SER A 117 -10.12 -8.47 -1.80
CA SER A 117 -9.16 -8.37 -2.88
C SER A 117 -9.88 -8.04 -4.18
N THR A 118 -9.54 -6.93 -4.82
CA THR A 118 -10.10 -6.62 -6.15
C THR A 118 -9.12 -7.07 -7.22
N ALA A 119 -9.61 -7.79 -8.24
CA ALA A 119 -8.86 -8.02 -9.46
C ALA A 119 -9.18 -6.85 -10.40
N LEU A 120 -8.38 -5.79 -10.36
CA LEU A 120 -8.61 -4.62 -11.21
C LEU A 120 -7.51 -4.57 -12.27
N PRO A 121 -7.83 -4.70 -13.57
CA PRO A 121 -6.88 -4.38 -14.64
C PRO A 121 -6.40 -2.91 -14.54
N PHE A 122 -7.21 -2.06 -13.90
CA PHE A 122 -6.89 -0.67 -13.63
C PHE A 122 -5.62 -0.46 -12.79
N VAL A 123 -5.11 -1.45 -12.04
CA VAL A 123 -3.89 -1.21 -11.24
C VAL A 123 -2.67 -1.00 -12.11
N HIS A 124 -2.56 -1.66 -13.28
CA HIS A 124 -1.46 -1.39 -14.20
C HIS A 124 -1.53 0.03 -14.76
N LEU A 125 -2.70 0.46 -15.23
CA LEU A 125 -2.90 1.84 -15.71
C LEU A 125 -2.67 2.86 -14.59
N TYR A 126 -3.13 2.54 -13.38
CA TYR A 126 -2.96 3.38 -12.21
C TYR A 126 -1.49 3.49 -11.80
N LYS A 127 -0.71 2.41 -11.86
CA LYS A 127 0.75 2.48 -11.67
C LYS A 127 1.41 3.37 -12.73
N ILE A 128 0.98 3.29 -13.99
CA ILE A 128 1.49 4.18 -15.06
C ILE A 128 1.19 5.65 -14.74
N ILE A 129 -0.04 5.97 -14.32
CA ILE A 129 -0.44 7.32 -13.91
C ILE A 129 0.41 7.80 -12.71
N LEU A 130 0.53 6.97 -11.67
CA LEU A 130 1.32 7.26 -10.47
C LEU A 130 2.79 7.54 -10.79
N HIS A 131 3.39 6.78 -11.71
CA HIS A 131 4.76 7.02 -12.15
C HIS A 131 4.91 8.28 -12.99
N GLY A 132 3.86 8.73 -13.68
CA GLY A 132 3.84 10.01 -14.40
C GLY A 132 3.66 11.22 -13.48
N ASN A 133 3.09 11.04 -12.29
CA ASN A 133 2.79 12.08 -11.30
C ASN A 133 3.82 12.19 -10.15
N ARG A 134 4.97 11.51 -10.26
CA ARG A 134 6.03 11.56 -9.25
C ARG A 134 6.86 12.82 -9.38
#